data_AF-A0A1E4SNF5-F1
#
_entry.id   AF-A0A1E4SNF5-F1
#
_cell.length_a   1.000
_cell.length_b   1.000
_cell.length_c   1.000
_cell.angle_alpha   90.00
_cell.angle_beta   90.00
_cell.angle_gamma   90.00
#
_symmetry.space_group_name_H-M   'P 1'
#
loop_
_entity.id
_entity.type
_entity.pdbx_description
1 polymer ?
#
loop_
_entity_poly.entity_id
_entity_poly.type
_entity_poly.pdbx_seq_one_letter_code
_entity_poly.pdbx_strand_id
1 'polypeptide(L)'
;MNQAEASRWLFPLPKSIDILPRANVEEFINDPDLVRGYVKTLATYQDERQRVVAVLEQVETKHDEISELIRDYKQLSERIVNQIKTIQTMYQEFTNLEIDQYRLLSNNFNQEFLITNKLQGMLDTSHAESLAVAKRIQELGDFEMLAEFRDARKKYHLRKEKLNRWGEERVSGVV
;
A
#
# COMPACT_ATOMS: atom_id res chain seq x y z
N MET A 1 80.91 35.39 10.61
CA MET A 1 81.17 35.72 9.19
C MET A 1 81.18 34.41 8.43
N ASN A 2 80.32 34.09 7.47
CA ASN A 2 79.20 34.75 6.80
C ASN A 2 78.31 33.66 6.16
N GLN A 3 77.09 34.02 5.76
CA GLN A 3 76.03 33.23 5.09
C GLN A 3 75.14 32.39 6.03
N ALA A 4 74.49 32.99 7.02
CA ALA A 4 73.17 33.60 6.85
C ALA A 4 72.85 34.07 5.42
N GLU A 5 72.34 33.15 4.59
CA GLU A 5 71.49 33.46 3.42
C GLU A 5 70.87 32.18 2.81
N ALA A 6 70.52 31.18 3.63
CA ALA A 6 69.56 30.14 3.23
C ALA A 6 68.15 30.75 3.19
N SER A 7 68.00 31.75 2.34
CA SER A 7 66.78 32.45 2.07
C SER A 7 65.89 31.53 1.25
N ARG A 8 64.75 31.14 1.82
CA ARG A 8 63.44 31.36 1.19
C ARG A 8 63.08 30.59 -0.09
N TRP A 9 63.75 29.51 -0.45
CA TRP A 9 63.24 28.63 -1.51
C TRP A 9 62.53 27.44 -0.87
N LEU A 10 61.19 27.38 -0.98
CA LEU A 10 60.36 26.25 -0.51
C LEU A 10 60.73 24.90 -1.18
N PHE A 11 61.65 24.93 -2.16
CA PHE A 11 62.05 23.79 -2.96
C PHE A 11 63.58 23.74 -3.04
N PRO A 12 64.23 22.73 -2.46
CA PRO A 12 65.68 22.58 -2.57
C PRO A 12 66.03 22.27 -4.03
N LEU A 13 66.92 23.05 -4.63
CA LEU A 13 67.50 22.72 -5.92
C LEU A 13 68.55 21.61 -5.73
N PRO A 14 68.72 20.68 -6.69
CA PRO A 14 69.74 19.65 -6.58
C PRO A 14 71.12 20.30 -6.65
N LYS A 15 72.05 19.88 -5.79
CA LYS A 15 73.42 20.43 -5.73
C LYS A 15 74.22 20.29 -7.05
N SER A 16 73.75 19.44 -7.96
CA SER A 16 74.29 19.28 -9.31
C SER A 16 74.02 20.48 -10.22
N ILE A 17 73.06 21.35 -9.88
CA ILE A 17 72.77 22.58 -10.65
C ILE A 17 73.87 23.62 -10.48
N ASP A 18 74.53 23.67 -9.31
CA ASP A 18 75.63 24.61 -9.05
C ASP A 18 76.89 24.32 -9.89
N ILE A 19 76.97 23.12 -10.48
CA ILE A 19 78.09 22.64 -11.30
C ILE A 19 77.86 22.98 -12.79
N LEU A 20 76.64 23.36 -13.17
CA LEU A 20 76.29 23.65 -14.57
C LEU A 20 76.77 25.05 -15.00
N PRO A 21 77.18 25.23 -16.27
CA PRO A 21 77.41 26.54 -16.84
C PRO A 21 76.17 27.43 -16.72
N ARG A 22 76.36 28.72 -16.43
CA ARG A 22 75.25 29.69 -16.21
C ARG A 22 74.24 29.73 -17.35
N ALA A 23 74.69 29.58 -18.60
CA ALA A 23 73.82 29.56 -19.78
C ALA A 23 72.75 28.46 -19.71
N ASN A 24 73.12 27.27 -19.22
CA ASN A 24 72.21 26.13 -19.11
C ASN A 24 71.24 26.28 -17.93
N VAL A 25 71.64 26.99 -16.88
CA VAL A 25 70.78 27.32 -15.74
C VAL A 25 69.73 28.37 -16.15
N GLU A 26 70.14 29.38 -16.92
CA GLU A 26 69.22 30.35 -17.50
C GLU A 26 68.23 29.70 -18.47
N GLU A 27 68.68 28.78 -19.32
CA GLU A 27 67.80 28.00 -20.21
C GLU A 27 66.80 27.16 -19.41
N PHE A 28 67.23 26.48 -18.35
CA PHE A 28 66.34 25.71 -17.48
C PHE A 28 65.28 26.57 -16.77
N ILE A 29 65.66 27.76 -16.29
CA ILE A 29 64.73 28.68 -15.60
C ILE A 29 63.75 29.31 -16.60
N ASN A 30 64.21 29.59 -17.82
CA ASN A 30 63.40 30.24 -18.86
C ASN A 30 62.49 29.26 -19.61
N ASP A 31 62.70 27.95 -19.49
CA ASP A 31 61.82 26.91 -20.02
C ASP A 31 60.77 26.47 -18.97
N PRO A 32 59.48 26.86 -19.13
CA PRO A 32 58.43 26.50 -18.20
C PRO A 32 58.18 24.99 -18.09
N ASP A 33 58.43 24.23 -19.16
CA ASP A 33 58.18 22.79 -19.18
C ASP A 33 59.25 22.04 -18.37
N LEU A 34 60.50 22.50 -18.41
CA LEU A 34 61.59 21.97 -17.59
C LEU A 34 61.36 22.25 -16.10
N VAL A 35 60.98 23.48 -15.74
CA VAL A 35 60.63 23.84 -14.35
C VAL A 35 59.44 23.01 -13.87
N ARG A 36 58.41 22.84 -14.69
CA ARG A 36 57.24 22.02 -14.36
C ARG A 36 57.60 20.54 -14.21
N GLY A 37 58.48 20.03 -15.06
CA GLY A 37 59.01 18.68 -14.97
C GLY A 37 59.75 18.45 -13.65
N TYR A 38 60.61 19.39 -13.26
CA TYR A 38 61.32 19.37 -11.99
C TYR A 38 60.37 19.41 -10.79
N VAL A 39 59.38 20.30 -10.78
CA VAL A 39 58.40 20.36 -9.69
C VAL A 39 57.65 19.04 -9.54
N LYS A 40 57.35 18.33 -10.65
CA LYS A 40 56.71 17.02 -10.62
C LYS A 40 57.58 15.88 -10.06
N THR A 41 58.90 16.03 -10.07
CA THR A 41 59.83 15.03 -9.51
C THR A 41 60.10 15.24 -8.02
N LEU A 42 59.71 16.39 -7.45
CA LEU A 42 59.85 16.66 -6.02
C LEU A 42 58.98 15.70 -5.20
N ALA A 43 59.57 15.12 -4.14
CA ALA A 43 58.87 14.22 -3.22
C ALA A 43 57.62 14.88 -2.61
N THR A 44 57.71 16.14 -2.20
CA THR A 44 56.58 16.89 -1.63
C THR A 44 55.41 17.05 -2.59
N TYR A 45 55.68 17.23 -3.89
CA TYR A 45 54.63 17.26 -4.92
C TYR A 45 54.00 15.89 -5.13
N GLN A 46 54.80 14.83 -5.13
CA GLN A 46 54.29 13.46 -5.29
C GLN A 46 53.45 13.02 -4.10
N ASP A 47 53.86 13.35 -2.87
CA ASP A 47 53.12 13.06 -1.65
C ASP A 47 51.77 13.78 -1.66
N GLU A 48 51.74 15.08 -2.00
CA GLU A 48 50.48 15.83 -2.05
C GLU A 48 49.58 15.35 -3.19
N ARG A 49 50.15 14.99 -4.35
CA ARG A 49 49.40 14.36 -5.45
C ARG A 49 48.77 13.05 -5.00
N GLN A 50 49.51 12.17 -4.32
CA GLN A 50 48.98 10.91 -3.80
C GLN A 50 47.86 11.15 -2.80
N ARG A 51 48.02 12.14 -1.92
CA ARG A 51 46.98 12.54 -0.96
C ARG A 51 45.70 12.99 -1.66
N VAL A 52 45.81 13.82 -2.69
CA VAL A 52 44.65 14.28 -3.48
C VAL A 52 43.97 13.11 -4.19
N VAL A 53 44.74 12.20 -4.80
CA VAL A 53 44.19 10.99 -5.43
C VAL A 53 43.43 10.12 -4.42
N ALA A 54 44.02 9.87 -3.25
CA ALA A 54 43.37 9.08 -2.20
C ALA A 54 42.07 9.71 -1.70
N VAL A 55 42.02 11.06 -1.59
CA VAL A 55 40.77 11.77 -1.24
C VAL A 55 39.73 11.62 -2.35
N LEU A 56 40.14 11.71 -3.62
CA LEU A 56 39.22 11.54 -4.76
C LEU A 56 38.64 10.12 -4.81
N GLU A 57 39.44 9.09 -4.58
CA GLU A 57 38.99 7.69 -4.50
C GLU A 57 37.97 7.49 -3.37
N GLN A 58 38.18 8.13 -2.21
CA GLN A 58 37.20 8.09 -1.11
C GLN A 58 35.89 8.81 -1.47
N VAL A 59 35.97 9.92 -2.21
CA VAL A 59 34.78 10.65 -2.66
C VAL A 59 33.99 9.83 -3.68
N GLU A 60 34.68 9.17 -4.61
CA GLU A 60 34.07 8.27 -5.60
C GLU A 60 33.35 7.11 -4.90
N THR A 61 34.01 6.47 -3.93
CA THR A 61 33.39 5.39 -3.14
C THR A 61 32.12 5.85 -2.43
N LYS A 62 32.16 7.02 -1.77
CA LYS A 62 30.98 7.59 -1.10
C LYS A 62 29.87 7.97 -2.07
N HIS A 63 30.22 8.46 -3.26
CA HIS A 63 29.25 8.78 -4.29
C HIS A 63 28.50 7.52 -4.74
N ASP A 64 29.20 6.40 -4.90
CA ASP A 64 28.59 5.14 -5.28
C ASP A 64 27.68 4.59 -4.17
N GLU A 65 28.12 4.64 -2.91
CA GLU A 65 27.28 4.29 -1.75
C GLU A 65 25.99 5.13 -1.70
N ILE A 66 26.08 6.45 -1.90
CA ILE A 66 24.92 7.34 -1.93
C ILE A 66 24.00 7.00 -3.11
N SER A 67 24.58 6.67 -4.27
CA SER A 67 23.82 6.30 -5.47
C SER A 67 23.05 5.00 -5.27
N GLU A 68 23.66 4.01 -4.63
CA GLU A 68 22.98 2.77 -4.23
C GLU A 68 21.86 3.04 -3.23
N LEU A 69 22.11 3.86 -2.21
CA LEU A 69 21.11 4.23 -1.22
C LEU A 69 19.89 4.89 -1.89
N ILE A 70 20.11 5.82 -2.83
CA ILE A 70 19.04 6.46 -3.60
C ILE A 70 18.23 5.44 -4.39
N ARG A 71 18.90 4.45 -5.01
CA ARG A 71 18.23 3.37 -5.74
C ARG A 71 17.34 2.55 -4.82
N ASP A 72 17.85 2.17 -3.66
CA ASP A 72 17.13 1.35 -2.69
C ASP A 72 15.92 2.09 -2.11
N TYR A 73 16.06 3.39 -1.81
CA TYR A 73 14.93 4.22 -1.38
C TYR A 73 13.84 4.35 -2.45
N LYS A 74 14.21 4.46 -3.74
CA LYS A 74 13.23 4.48 -4.83
C LYS A 74 12.46 3.17 -4.91
N GLN A 75 13.15 2.03 -4.84
CA GLN A 75 12.50 0.71 -4.84
C GLN A 75 11.59 0.53 -3.63
N LEU A 76 12.02 0.98 -2.44
CA LEU A 76 11.20 0.92 -1.24
C LEU A 76 9.94 1.79 -1.37
N SER A 77 10.09 3.01 -1.89
CA SER A 77 8.97 3.92 -2.16
C SER A 77 7.94 3.29 -3.10
N GLU A 78 8.39 2.68 -4.20
CA GLU A 78 7.51 1.97 -5.13
C GLU A 78 6.76 0.82 -4.46
N ARG A 79 7.44 0.04 -3.60
CA ARG A 79 6.79 -1.03 -2.81
C ARG A 79 5.71 -0.47 -1.88
N ILE A 80 6.00 0.62 -1.17
CA ILE A 80 5.03 1.28 -0.28
C ILE A 80 3.81 1.76 -1.09
N VAL A 81 4.03 2.39 -2.24
CA VAL A 81 2.93 2.85 -3.12
C VAL A 81 2.07 1.66 -3.57
N ASN A 82 2.66 0.53 -3.94
CA ASN A 82 1.93 -0.66 -4.33
C ASN A 82 1.14 -1.29 -3.15
N GLN A 83 1.70 -1.29 -1.95
CA GLN A 83 1.00 -1.74 -0.75
C GLN A 83 -0.20 -0.84 -0.43
N ILE A 84 -0.06 0.48 -0.52
CA ILE A 84 -1.18 1.42 -0.32
C ILE A 84 -2.31 1.15 -1.30
N LYS A 85 -2.01 0.95 -2.59
CA LYS A 85 -3.02 0.60 -3.61
C LYS A 85 -3.75 -0.70 -3.29
N THR A 86 -3.02 -1.69 -2.78
CA THR A 86 -3.60 -2.98 -2.36
C THR A 86 -4.57 -2.78 -1.21
N ILE A 87 -4.17 -2.01 -0.19
CA ILE A 87 -5.04 -1.69 0.97
C ILE A 87 -6.29 -0.93 0.52
N GLN A 88 -6.15 0.04 -0.39
CA GLN A 88 -7.30 0.77 -0.94
C GLN A 88 -8.29 -0.14 -1.64
N THR A 89 -7.79 -1.11 -2.41
CA THR A 89 -8.62 -2.10 -3.11
C THR A 89 -9.37 -2.97 -2.10
N MET A 90 -8.67 -3.51 -1.10
CA MET A 90 -9.28 -4.32 -0.03
C MET A 90 -10.31 -3.54 0.78
N TYR A 91 -10.05 -2.26 1.06
CA TYR A 91 -10.98 -1.40 1.78
C TYR A 91 -12.28 -1.16 0.98
N GLN A 92 -12.15 -0.98 -0.34
CA GLN A 92 -13.31 -0.85 -1.21
C GLN A 92 -14.13 -2.15 -1.26
N GLU A 93 -13.48 -3.31 -1.34
CA GLU A 93 -14.15 -4.61 -1.23
C GLU A 93 -14.85 -4.79 0.11
N PHE A 94 -14.19 -4.42 1.21
CA PHE A 94 -14.79 -4.44 2.55
C PHE A 94 -16.05 -3.57 2.63
N THR A 95 -16.00 -2.36 2.08
CA THR A 95 -17.14 -1.42 2.06
C THR A 95 -18.29 -2.00 1.24
N ASN A 96 -18.00 -2.64 0.10
CA ASN A 96 -19.01 -3.31 -0.71
C ASN A 96 -19.67 -4.47 0.04
N LEU A 97 -18.88 -5.29 0.72
CA LEU A 97 -19.39 -6.39 1.55
C LEU A 97 -20.26 -5.88 2.70
N GLU A 98 -19.87 -4.77 3.32
CA GLU A 98 -20.67 -4.13 4.37
C GLU A 98 -22.02 -3.63 3.81
N ILE A 99 -22.01 -2.98 2.64
CA ILE A 99 -23.24 -2.56 1.95
C ILE A 99 -24.13 -3.76 1.64
N ASP A 100 -23.56 -4.84 1.11
CA ASP A 100 -24.30 -6.05 0.78
C ASP A 100 -24.85 -6.73 2.04
N GLN A 101 -24.11 -6.74 3.14
CA GLN A 101 -24.60 -7.20 4.44
C GLN A 101 -25.80 -6.37 4.88
N TYR A 102 -25.73 -5.04 4.85
CA TYR A 102 -26.87 -4.19 5.22
C TYR A 102 -28.07 -4.38 4.30
N ARG A 103 -27.85 -4.58 2.99
CA ARG A 103 -28.93 -4.91 2.05
C ARG A 103 -29.57 -6.25 2.37
N LEU A 104 -28.79 -7.28 2.69
CA LEU A 104 -29.30 -8.59 3.07
C LEU A 104 -30.07 -8.53 4.39
N LEU A 105 -29.59 -7.76 5.37
CA LEU A 105 -30.31 -7.52 6.62
C LEU A 105 -31.60 -6.75 6.39
N SER A 106 -31.59 -5.70 5.55
CA SER A 106 -32.81 -4.98 5.22
C SER A 106 -33.82 -5.87 4.47
N ASN A 107 -33.39 -6.63 3.47
CA ASN A 107 -34.31 -7.46 2.69
C ASN A 107 -34.83 -8.69 3.44
N ASN A 108 -34.00 -9.31 4.28
CA ASN A 108 -34.36 -10.57 4.95
C ASN A 108 -34.74 -10.39 6.42
N PHE A 109 -34.35 -9.30 7.07
CA PHE A 109 -34.56 -9.06 8.51
C PHE A 109 -35.24 -7.73 8.82
N ASN A 110 -35.60 -6.90 7.83
CA ASN A 110 -36.58 -5.85 8.08
C ASN A 110 -37.89 -6.53 8.47
N GLN A 111 -38.19 -6.46 9.76
CA GLN A 111 -39.37 -7.06 10.37
C GLN A 111 -40.62 -6.65 9.59
N GLU A 112 -40.72 -5.39 9.20
CA GLU A 112 -41.86 -4.86 8.46
C GLU A 112 -42.06 -5.54 7.10
N PHE A 113 -40.98 -5.85 6.36
CA PHE A 113 -41.06 -6.59 5.09
C PHE A 113 -41.46 -8.05 5.28
N LEU A 114 -40.86 -8.74 6.25
CA LEU A 114 -41.18 -10.14 6.56
C LEU A 114 -42.63 -10.32 7.03
N ILE A 115 -43.11 -9.42 7.88
CA ILE A 115 -44.47 -9.47 8.44
C ILE A 115 -45.48 -9.14 7.34
N THR A 116 -45.29 -8.02 6.66
CA THR A 116 -46.31 -7.45 5.77
C THR A 116 -46.36 -8.14 4.42
N ASN A 117 -45.25 -8.65 3.90
CA ASN A 117 -45.25 -9.31 2.58
C ASN A 117 -45.28 -10.83 2.69
N LYS A 118 -44.48 -11.44 3.58
CA LYS A 118 -44.38 -12.91 3.66
C LYS A 118 -45.48 -13.51 4.51
N LEU A 119 -45.69 -13.03 5.74
CA LEU A 119 -46.71 -13.57 6.65
C LEU A 119 -48.13 -13.23 6.19
N GLN A 120 -48.39 -12.00 5.79
CA GLN A 120 -49.67 -11.60 5.19
C GLN A 120 -49.95 -12.36 3.89
N GLY A 121 -48.97 -12.46 2.98
CA GLY A 121 -49.12 -13.24 1.75
C GLY A 121 -49.46 -14.71 2.02
N MET A 122 -48.77 -15.35 2.99
CA MET A 122 -49.06 -16.73 3.40
C MET A 122 -50.43 -16.88 4.10
N LEU A 123 -50.93 -15.84 4.76
CA LEU A 123 -52.27 -15.80 5.34
C LEU A 123 -53.33 -15.74 4.25
N ASP A 124 -53.12 -14.87 3.26
CA ASP A 124 -54.04 -14.68 2.13
C ASP A 124 -54.10 -15.93 1.26
N THR A 125 -52.96 -16.57 0.98
CA THR A 125 -52.93 -17.88 0.31
C THR A 125 -53.67 -18.95 1.12
N SER A 126 -53.43 -19.04 2.43
CA SER A 126 -54.12 -20.01 3.29
C SER A 126 -55.62 -19.76 3.36
N HIS A 127 -56.04 -18.49 3.28
CA HIS A 127 -57.45 -18.13 3.24
C HIS A 127 -58.10 -18.58 1.93
N ALA A 128 -57.46 -18.26 0.79
CA ALA A 128 -57.91 -18.66 -0.53
C ALA A 128 -57.99 -20.19 -0.67
N GLU A 129 -56.98 -20.92 -0.17
CA GLU A 129 -56.97 -22.39 -0.11
C GLU A 129 -58.17 -22.92 0.70
N SER A 130 -58.42 -22.37 1.90
CA SER A 130 -59.56 -22.80 2.72
C SER A 130 -60.91 -22.56 2.04
N LEU A 131 -61.06 -21.44 1.33
CA LEU A 131 -62.28 -21.14 0.58
C LEU A 131 -62.45 -22.04 -0.63
N ALA A 132 -61.36 -22.38 -1.32
CA ALA A 132 -61.39 -23.31 -2.45
C ALA A 132 -61.80 -24.73 -2.03
N VAL A 133 -61.36 -25.19 -0.85
CA VAL A 133 -61.81 -26.47 -0.28
C VAL A 133 -63.28 -26.41 0.13
N ALA A 134 -63.73 -25.31 0.75
CA ALA A 134 -65.14 -25.13 1.13
C ALA A 134 -66.08 -25.16 -0.09
N LYS A 135 -65.70 -24.50 -1.19
CA LYS A 135 -66.45 -24.54 -2.46
C LYS A 135 -66.52 -25.95 -3.03
N ARG A 136 -65.40 -26.68 -3.03
CA ARG A 136 -65.36 -28.09 -3.48
C ARG A 136 -66.27 -29.00 -2.65
N ILE A 137 -66.30 -28.83 -1.32
CA ILE A 137 -67.20 -29.59 -0.44
C ILE A 137 -68.67 -29.31 -0.77
N GLN A 138 -69.00 -28.04 -1.01
CA GLN A 138 -70.37 -27.63 -1.36
C GLN A 138 -70.83 -28.19 -2.72
N GLU A 139 -69.91 -28.35 -3.67
CA GLU A 139 -70.17 -28.86 -5.03
C GLU A 139 -70.21 -30.40 -5.10
N LEU A 140 -69.35 -31.09 -4.36
CA LEU A 140 -69.15 -32.53 -4.46
C LEU A 140 -69.79 -33.34 -3.32
N GLY A 141 -70.13 -32.70 -2.20
CA GLY A 141 -70.77 -33.36 -1.05
C GLY A 141 -69.89 -34.38 -0.31
N ASP A 142 -68.58 -34.34 -0.53
CA ASP A 142 -67.63 -35.31 0.04
C ASP A 142 -67.24 -34.93 1.48
N PHE A 143 -67.60 -35.78 2.43
CA PHE A 143 -67.32 -35.60 3.85
C PHE A 143 -65.85 -35.86 4.21
N GLU A 144 -65.06 -36.54 3.37
CA GLU A 144 -63.62 -36.74 3.61
C GLU A 144 -62.84 -35.43 3.47
N MET A 145 -63.33 -34.52 2.61
CA MET A 145 -62.75 -33.18 2.42
C MET A 145 -62.97 -32.24 3.63
N LEU A 146 -63.86 -32.58 4.57
CA LEU A 146 -64.05 -31.79 5.80
C LEU A 146 -62.81 -31.83 6.70
N ALA A 147 -62.06 -32.93 6.70
CA ALA A 147 -60.80 -33.03 7.43
C ALA A 147 -59.76 -32.07 6.86
N GLU A 148 -59.66 -32.01 5.53
CA GLU A 148 -58.77 -31.09 4.80
C GLU A 148 -59.15 -29.63 5.05
N PHE A 149 -60.45 -29.31 5.03
CA PHE A 149 -60.94 -27.97 5.34
C PHE A 149 -60.60 -27.55 6.76
N ARG A 150 -60.82 -28.45 7.73
CA ARG A 150 -60.51 -28.21 9.14
C ARG A 150 -59.02 -27.93 9.33
N ASP A 151 -58.14 -28.70 8.68
CA ASP A 151 -56.70 -28.55 8.81
C ASP A 151 -56.21 -27.26 8.12
N ALA A 152 -56.76 -26.93 6.94
CA ALA A 152 -56.50 -25.66 6.26
C ALA A 152 -56.95 -24.46 7.13
N ARG A 153 -58.11 -24.56 7.79
CA ARG A 153 -58.64 -23.48 8.63
C ARG A 153 -57.87 -23.34 9.94
N LYS A 154 -57.44 -24.45 10.54
CA LYS A 154 -56.55 -24.44 11.71
C LYS A 154 -55.22 -23.74 11.38
N LYS A 155 -54.65 -24.03 10.21
CA LYS A 155 -53.42 -23.40 9.71
C LYS A 155 -53.58 -21.90 9.45
N TYR A 156 -54.70 -21.49 8.86
CA TYR A 156 -55.04 -20.07 8.67
C TYR A 156 -55.15 -19.33 10.02
N HIS A 157 -55.90 -19.85 10.98
CA HIS A 157 -56.10 -19.18 12.27
C HIS A 157 -54.82 -19.13 13.09
N LEU A 158 -53.98 -20.16 13.04
CA LEU A 158 -52.65 -20.14 13.67
C LEU A 158 -51.77 -19.03 13.09
N ARG A 159 -51.77 -18.86 11.77
CA ARG A 159 -51.03 -17.77 11.10
C ARG A 159 -51.59 -16.39 11.44
N LYS A 160 -52.92 -16.25 11.48
CA LYS A 160 -53.60 -15.01 11.87
C LYS A 160 -53.29 -14.61 13.32
N GLU A 161 -53.31 -15.59 14.22
CA GLU A 161 -52.97 -15.37 15.62
C GLU A 161 -51.50 -14.98 15.77
N LYS A 162 -50.58 -15.66 15.07
CA LYS A 162 -49.16 -15.28 15.03
C LYS A 162 -48.97 -13.83 14.54
N LEU A 163 -49.65 -13.45 13.46
CA LEU A 163 -49.59 -12.09 12.91
C LEU A 163 -50.11 -11.05 13.91
N ASN A 164 -51.24 -11.31 14.56
CA ASN A 164 -51.82 -10.42 15.57
C ASN A 164 -50.92 -10.28 16.81
N ARG A 165 -50.41 -11.39 17.34
CA ARG A 165 -49.49 -11.39 18.49
C ARG A 165 -48.18 -10.67 18.17
N TRP A 166 -47.76 -10.69 16.91
CA TRP A 166 -46.63 -9.91 16.44
C TRP A 166 -46.94 -8.40 16.39
N GLY A 167 -48.12 -8.01 15.89
CA GLY A 167 -48.56 -6.61 15.89
C GLY A 167 -48.73 -6.01 17.29
N GLU A 168 -48.90 -6.86 18.31
CA GLU A 168 -48.90 -6.49 19.73
C GLU A 168 -47.49 -6.53 20.36
N GLU A 169 -46.42 -6.79 19.59
CA GLU A 169 -45.03 -6.99 20.05
C GLU A 169 -44.82 -8.13 21.08
N ARG A 170 -45.76 -9.08 21.14
CA ARG A 170 -45.75 -10.16 22.15
C ARG A 170 -44.92 -11.37 21.76
N VAL A 171 -44.32 -11.36 20.58
CA VAL A 171 -43.46 -12.44 20.07
C VAL A 171 -42.22 -11.82 19.45
N SER A 172 -41.04 -12.15 19.97
CA SER A 172 -39.76 -11.81 19.37
C SER A 172 -39.21 -13.01 18.58
N GLY A 173 -39.26 -12.93 17.25
CA GLY A 173 -38.58 -13.89 16.37
C GLY A 173 -39.48 -14.65 15.40
N VAL A 174 -39.11 -14.63 14.11
CA VAL A 174 -39.77 -15.40 13.05
C VAL A 174 -39.21 -16.82 13.08
N VAL A 175 -39.92 -17.74 13.73
CA VAL A 175 -39.67 -19.20 13.65
C VAL A 175 -40.78 -19.87 12.84
#